data_AF-A0A821CIP6-F1
#
_entry.id   AF-A0A821CIP6-F1
#
_cell.length_a   1.000
_cell.length_b   1.000
_cell.length_c   1.000
_cell.angle_alpha   90.00
_cell.angle_beta   90.00
_cell.angle_gamma   90.00
#
_symmetry.space_group_name_H-M   'P 1'
#
loop_
_entity.id
_entity.type
_entity.pdbx_description
1 polymer ?
#
loop_
_entity_poly.entity_id
_entity_poly.type
_entity_poly.pdbx_seq_one_letter_code
_entity_poly.pdbx_strand_id
1 'polypeptide(L)'
;MSDRLTVFISFKNQTNGSSTGVIKILALLVVTINNRETVLDRHEVHFISALDNYKEKQKFYVVYSRPHQLRSNTHHYTVRFEAYQLNENESIEFLAVWIYPVPF
;
A
#
# COMPACT_ATOMS: atom_id res chain seq x y z
N MET A 1 -25.24 0.55 8.07
CA MET A 1 -24.16 0.51 7.05
C MET A 1 -22.84 0.68 7.80
N SER A 2 -21.85 -0.19 7.60
CA SER A 2 -20.53 0.03 8.19
C SER A 2 -19.79 1.04 7.32
N ASP A 3 -19.29 2.12 7.90
CA ASP A 3 -18.38 3.02 7.20
C ASP A 3 -17.14 2.23 6.77
N ARG A 4 -16.67 2.46 5.55
CA ARG A 4 -15.49 1.79 4.98
C ARG A 4 -14.60 2.83 4.33
N LEU A 5 -13.30 2.71 4.52
CA LEU A 5 -12.31 3.47 3.77
C LEU A 5 -11.86 2.62 2.59
N THR A 6 -12.14 3.09 1.37
CA THR A 6 -11.63 2.45 0.15
C THR A 6 -10.52 3.30 -0.42
N VAL A 7 -9.34 2.72 -0.60
CA VAL A 7 -8.19 3.42 -1.19
C VAL A 7 -7.92 2.82 -2.57
N PHE A 8 -7.96 3.66 -3.59
CA PHE A 8 -7.63 3.29 -4.96
C PHE A 8 -6.19 3.63 -5.23
N ILE A 9 -5.41 2.64 -5.64
CA ILE A 9 -4.00 2.80 -5.94
C ILE A 9 -3.81 2.49 -7.41
N SER A 10 -3.16 3.41 -8.10
CA SER A 10 -2.77 3.24 -9.49
C SER A 10 -1.31 3.58 -9.64
N PHE A 11 -0.56 2.68 -10.24
CA PHE A 11 0.84 2.88 -10.55
C PHE A 11 1.08 2.59 -12.02
N LYS A 12 2.06 3.29 -12.57
CA LYS A 12 2.53 3.09 -13.93
C LYS A 12 3.92 2.50 -13.83
N ASN A 13 4.12 1.30 -14.37
CA ASN A 13 5.43 0.69 -14.39
C ASN A 13 6.36 1.57 -15.27
N GLN A 14 7.47 2.03 -14.71
CA GLN A 14 8.49 2.81 -15.43
C GLN A 14 9.76 1.97 -15.62
N THR A 15 9.61 0.72 -16.02
CA THR A 15 10.75 -0.13 -16.34
C THR A 15 11.31 0.25 -17.71
N ASN A 16 12.56 0.70 -17.73
CA ASN A 16 13.33 0.89 -18.95
C ASN A 16 13.87 -0.47 -19.46
N GLY A 17 12.97 -1.44 -19.65
CA GLY A 17 13.23 -2.69 -20.38
C GLY A 17 14.25 -3.66 -19.80
N SER A 18 14.58 -3.62 -18.50
CA SER A 18 15.59 -4.53 -17.94
C SER A 18 15.26 -5.20 -16.60
N SER A 19 14.25 -4.77 -15.84
CA SER A 19 13.94 -5.40 -14.54
C SER A 19 12.80 -6.42 -14.66
N THR A 20 13.21 -7.68 -14.73
CA THR A 20 12.35 -8.83 -14.42
C THR A 20 12.22 -8.96 -12.91
N GLY A 21 10.99 -8.98 -12.38
CA GLY A 21 10.75 -9.13 -10.95
C GLY A 21 9.26 -9.04 -10.60
N VAL A 22 8.90 -9.30 -9.35
CA VAL A 22 7.55 -9.08 -8.81
C VAL A 22 7.59 -7.84 -7.92
N ILE A 23 6.79 -6.84 -8.23
CA ILE A 23 6.55 -5.70 -7.33
C ILE A 23 5.52 -6.15 -6.29
N LYS A 24 5.93 -6.15 -5.02
CA LYS A 24 5.04 -6.33 -3.88
C LYS A 24 4.71 -4.95 -3.31
N ILE A 25 3.42 -4.68 -3.15
CA ILE A 25 2.93 -3.49 -2.44
C ILE A 25 2.23 -3.94 -1.17
N LEU A 26 2.70 -3.43 -0.04
CA LEU A 26 2.08 -3.60 1.27
C LEU A 26 1.36 -2.30 1.64
N ALA A 27 0.05 -2.37 1.83
CA ALA A 27 -0.79 -1.25 2.24
C ALA A 27 -1.22 -1.43 3.71
N LEU A 28 -0.74 -0.55 4.58
CA LEU A 28 -0.91 -0.61 6.02
C LEU A 28 -1.83 0.52 6.48
N LEU A 29 -2.89 0.18 7.21
CA LEU A 29 -3.65 1.18 7.97
C LEU A 29 -2.94 1.40 9.30
N VAL A 30 -2.44 2.61 9.52
CA VAL A 30 -1.67 2.98 10.71
C VAL A 30 -2.44 4.03 11.50
N VAL A 31 -2.53 3.82 12.81
CA VAL A 31 -3.02 4.82 13.75
C VAL A 31 -1.87 5.32 14.61
N THR A 32 -1.81 6.62 14.86
CA THR A 32 -0.86 7.21 15.79
C THR A 32 -1.56 7.61 17.07
N ILE A 33 -1.21 6.94 18.17
CA ILE A 33 -1.75 7.18 19.52
C ILE A 33 -0.58 7.53 20.43
N ASN A 34 -0.59 8.69 21.08
CA ASN A 34 0.49 9.14 21.97
C ASN A 34 1.88 9.03 21.32
N ASN A 35 2.00 9.47 20.06
CA ASN A 35 3.22 9.39 19.23
C ASN A 35 3.72 7.96 18.97
N ARG A 36 2.91 6.94 19.19
CA ARG A 36 3.21 5.55 18.81
C ARG A 36 2.34 5.14 17.65
N GLU A 37 2.99 4.70 16.58
CA GLU A 37 2.32 4.12 15.44
C GLU A 37 1.93 2.67 15.75
N THR A 38 0.68 2.32 15.44
CA THR A 38 0.17 0.97 15.54
C THR A 38 -0.47 0.60 14.21
N VAL A 39 -0.04 -0.53 13.64
CA VAL A 39 -0.67 -1.10 12.43
C VAL A 39 -1.97 -1.76 12.85
N LEU A 40 -3.08 -1.28 12.31
CA LEU A 40 -4.42 -1.81 12.58
C LEU A 40 -4.83 -2.88 11.57
N ASP A 41 -4.38 -2.74 10.32
CA ASP A 41 -4.71 -3.66 9.24
C ASP A 41 -3.65 -3.61 8.14
N ARG A 42 -3.54 -4.69 7.36
CA ARG A 42 -2.56 -4.83 6.27
C ARG A 42 -3.15 -5.55 5.06
N HIS A 43 -2.82 -5.06 3.88
CA HIS A 43 -3.16 -5.69 2.61
C HIS A 43 -1.90 -5.86 1.78
N GLU A 44 -1.75 -7.01 1.15
CA GLU A 44 -0.59 -7.35 0.34
C GLU A 44 -1.04 -7.64 -1.09
N VAL A 45 -0.38 -7.00 -2.05
CA VAL A 45 -0.66 -7.21 -3.47
C VAL A 45 0.65 -7.42 -4.21
N HIS A 46 0.66 -8.41 -5.11
CA HIS A 46 1.79 -8.75 -5.94
C HIS A 46 1.47 -8.42 -7.40
N PHE A 47 2.45 -7.84 -8.07
CA PHE A 47 2.38 -7.46 -9.47
C PHE A 47 3.60 -8.01 -10.19
N ILE A 48 3.37 -8.78 -11.24
CA ILE A 48 4.46 -9.29 -12.06
C ILE A 48 4.95 -8.14 -12.96
N SER A 49 6.19 -7.70 -12.78
CA SER A 49 6.85 -6.67 -13.61
C SER A 49 7.30 -7.23 -14.97
N ALA A 50 7.32 -8.57 -15.12
CA ALA A 50 7.96 -9.32 -16.20
C ALA A 50 7.25 -9.27 -17.57
N LEU A 51 6.38 -8.30 -17.83
CA LEU A 51 5.72 -8.18 -19.12
C LEU A 51 5.92 -6.77 -19.65
N ASP A 52 6.96 -6.60 -20.47
CA ASP A 52 7.24 -5.42 -21.31
C ASP A 52 6.00 -4.94 -22.14
N ASN A 53 4.95 -5.76 -22.18
CA ASN A 53 3.66 -5.47 -22.80
C ASN A 53 2.65 -4.73 -21.89
N TYR A 54 2.87 -4.60 -20.59
CA TYR A 54 1.97 -3.85 -19.70
C TYR A 54 2.31 -2.36 -19.68
N LYS A 55 1.97 -1.67 -20.77
CA LYS A 55 1.87 -0.19 -20.78
C LYS A 55 0.64 0.32 -20.01
N GLU A 56 -0.23 -0.59 -19.58
CA GLU A 56 -1.46 -0.25 -18.86
C GLU A 56 -1.18 0.07 -17.39
N LYS A 57 -1.89 1.10 -16.90
CA LYS A 57 -1.89 1.45 -15.48
C LYS A 57 -2.47 0.29 -14.69
N GLN A 58 -1.66 -0.33 -13.83
CA GLN A 58 -2.18 -1.32 -12.89
C GLN A 58 -2.93 -0.58 -11.79
N LYS A 59 -4.09 -1.14 -11.43
CA LYS A 59 -5.01 -0.59 -10.44
C LYS A 59 -5.40 -1.68 -9.47
N PHE A 60 -5.38 -1.35 -8.19
CA PHE A 60 -6.01 -2.17 -7.17
C PHE A 60 -6.68 -1.25 -6.15
N TYR A 61 -7.61 -1.83 -5.41
CA TYR A 61 -8.27 -1.13 -4.32
C TYR A 61 -8.14 -1.96 -3.06
N VAL A 62 -7.98 -1.27 -1.94
CA VAL A 62 -8.00 -1.88 -0.60
C VAL A 62 -9.16 -1.29 0.18
N VAL A 63 -9.86 -2.13 0.93
CA VAL A 63 -11.03 -1.71 1.70
C VAL A 63 -10.76 -1.99 3.17
N TYR A 64 -10.58 -0.93 3.93
CA TYR A 64 -10.44 -1.01 5.37
C TYR A 64 -11.81 -0.83 6.03
N SER A 65 -12.15 -1.73 6.94
CA SER A 65 -13.28 -1.50 7.85
C SER A 65 -12.94 -0.32 8.75
N ARG A 66 -13.88 0.60 8.99
CA ARG A 66 -13.68 1.71 9.94
C ARG A 66 -13.49 1.10 11.34
N PRO A 67 -12.29 1.10 11.97
CA PRO A 67 -12.13 0.58 13.33
C PRO A 67 -13.10 1.26 14.30
N HIS A 68 -13.73 0.49 15.19
CA HIS A 68 -14.75 0.97 16.14
C HIS A 68 -14.28 2.16 17.01
N GLN A 69 -12.97 2.34 17.14
CA GLN A 69 -12.32 3.45 17.85
C GLN A 69 -12.46 4.81 17.14
N LEU A 70 -12.98 4.85 15.90
CA LEU A 70 -13.20 6.05 15.09
C LEU A 70 -14.40 6.91 15.50
N ARG A 71 -14.91 6.74 16.73
CA ARG A 71 -15.85 7.69 17.33
C ARG A 71 -15.17 8.86 18.02
N SER A 72 -13.85 8.82 18.25
CA SER A 72 -13.11 9.98 18.78
C SER A 72 -12.16 10.56 17.72
N ASN A 73 -12.33 11.85 17.41
CA ASN A 73 -11.47 12.65 16.51
C ASN A 73 -10.06 12.88 17.09
N THR A 74 -9.60 12.05 18.01
CA THR A 74 -8.37 12.25 18.79
C THR A 74 -7.16 11.55 18.19
N HIS A 75 -7.35 10.70 17.18
CA HIS A 75 -6.28 9.88 16.61
C HIS A 75 -6.03 10.27 15.15
N HIS A 76 -4.75 10.37 14.79
CA HIS A 76 -4.33 10.60 13.42
C HIS A 76 -4.15 9.25 12.73
N TYR A 77 -4.84 9.06 11.59
CA TYR A 77 -4.75 7.85 10.79
C TYR A 77 -4.00 8.13 9.50
N THR A 78 -3.17 7.18 9.10
CA THR A 78 -2.50 7.21 7.79
C THR A 78 -2.65 5.86 7.13
N VAL A 79 -2.66 5.85 5.80
CA VAL A 79 -2.41 4.65 5.02
C VAL A 79 -0.97 4.74 4.54
N ARG A 80 -0.14 3.79 4.99
CA ARG A 80 1.26 3.66 4.57
C ARG A 80 1.37 2.59 3.49
N PHE A 81 1.97 2.95 2.37
CA PHE A 81 2.30 2.04 1.28
C PHE A 81 3.79 1.79 1.28
N GLU A 82 4.19 0.53 1.33
CA GLU A 82 5.58 0.08 1.21
C GLU A 82 5.70 -0.77 -0.05
N ALA A 83 6.57 -0.38 -0.97
CA ALA A 83 6.83 -1.11 -2.20
C ALA A 83 8.19 -1.81 -2.14
N TYR A 84 8.19 -3.06 -2.61
CA TYR A 84 9.36 -3.93 -2.66
C TYR A 84 9.46 -4.56 -4.04
N GLN A 85 10.69 -4.73 -4.53
CA GLN A 85 10.97 -5.60 -5.65
C GLN A 85 11.44 -6.96 -5.11
N LEU A 86 10.76 -8.01 -5.58
CA LEU A 86 11.08 -9.40 -5.29
C LEU A 86 11.66 -10.01 -6.57
N ASN A 87 12.95 -10.34 -6.54
CA ASN A 87 13.60 -11.09 -7.60
C ASN A 87 13.84 -12.53 -7.12
N GLU A 88 13.69 -13.50 -8.01
CA GLU A 88 13.96 -14.89 -7.67
C GLU A 88 15.44 -15.07 -7.32
N ASN A 89 15.72 -15.70 -6.16
CA ASN A 89 17.07 -15.97 -5.65
C ASN A 89 17.94 -14.74 -5.32
N GLU A 90 17.37 -13.54 -5.28
CA GLU A 90 18.07 -12.32 -4.84
C GLU A 90 17.46 -11.73 -3.56
N SER A 91 18.13 -10.73 -2.99
CA SER A 91 17.61 -9.99 -1.85
C SER A 91 16.36 -9.19 -2.21
N ILE A 92 15.41 -9.10 -1.28
CA ILE A 92 14.27 -8.17 -1.37
C ILE A 92 14.82 -6.73 -1.40
N GLU A 93 14.48 -5.97 -2.43
CA GLU A 93 14.86 -4.57 -2.56
C GLU A 93 13.70 -3.67 -2.13
N PHE A 94 13.94 -2.75 -1.19
CA PHE A 94 12.98 -1.71 -0.85
C PHE A 94 13.00 -0.62 -1.90
N LEU A 95 11.83 -0.28 -2.45
CA LEU A 95 11.71 0.73 -3.49
C LEU A 95 11.34 2.09 -2.93
N ALA A 96 10.22 2.16 -2.19
CA ALA A 96 9.67 3.42 -1.72
C ALA A 96 8.61 3.24 -0.64
N VAL A 97 8.38 4.32 0.11
CA VAL A 97 7.29 4.48 1.06
C VAL A 97 6.45 5.71 0.72
N TRP A 98 5.14 5.59 0.81
CA TRP A 98 4.20 6.71 0.69
C TRP A 98 3.25 6.69 1.87
N ILE A 99 3.05 7.84 2.50
CA ILE A 99 2.16 7.99 3.65
C ILE A 99 1.05 8.95 3.25
N TYR A 100 -0.18 8.47 3.29
CA TYR A 100 -1.35 9.28 2.99
C TYR A 100 -2.17 9.51 4.26
N PRO A 101 -2.35 10.77 4.72
CA PRO A 101 -3.21 11.06 5.86
C PRO A 101 -4.66 10.77 5.51
N VAL A 102 -5.39 10.13 6.42
CA VAL A 102 -6.83 9.88 6.24
C VAL A 102 -7.59 10.91 7.08
N PRO A 103 -8.26 11.90 6.44
CA PRO A 103 -9.12 12.83 7.15
C PRO A 103 -10.40 12.09 7.56
N PHE A 104 -10.53 11.77 8.84
CA PHE A 104 -11.77 11.27 9.45
C PHE A 104 -12.46 12.35 10.26
#